data_AF-A0A952Q1S1-F1
#
_entry.id   AF-A0A952Q1S1-F1
#
_cell.length_a   1.000
_cell.length_b   1.000
_cell.length_c   1.000
_cell.angle_alpha   90.00
_cell.angle_beta   90.00
_cell.angle_gamma   90.00
#
_symmetry.space_group_name_H-M   'P 1'
#
loop_
_entity.id
_entity.type
_entity.pdbx_description
1 polymer ?
#
loop_
_entity_poly.entity_id
_entity_poly.type
_entity_poly.pdbx_seq_one_letter_code
_entity_poly.pdbx_strand_id
1 'polypeptide(L)'
;MKFEDRARELRNMRGLTLKDLSTATGLSISYLSDIERGRTIPTLSTLETLAKAFGISITDYLTGVDFAGEQTLDGLPAGLKDLVEDKDFEQEIDEHWINLLSKIELRGSRPQSKREWLELYLHLRRIFGEG
;
A
#
# COMPACT_ATOMS: atom_id res chain seq x y z
N MET A 1 -3.13 -3.32 -7.79
CA MET A 1 -4.49 -2.76 -7.82
C MET A 1 -4.64 -1.84 -6.62
N LYS A 2 -5.30 -0.69 -6.73
CA LYS A 2 -5.47 0.19 -5.57
C LYS A 2 -6.47 -0.38 -4.56
N PHE A 3 -6.35 0.01 -3.31
CA PHE A 3 -7.20 -0.48 -2.23
C PHE A 3 -8.69 -0.19 -2.44
N GLU A 4 -9.03 1.01 -2.88
CA GLU A 4 -10.40 1.43 -3.16
C GLU A 4 -11.06 0.63 -4.30
N ASP A 5 -10.27 0.07 -5.22
CA ASP A 5 -10.77 -0.72 -6.33
C ASP A 5 -11.19 -2.14 -5.92
N ARG A 6 -10.62 -2.68 -4.82
CA ARG A 6 -10.83 -4.07 -4.41
C ARG A 6 -12.28 -4.41 -4.11
N ALA A 7 -12.95 -3.54 -3.35
CA ALA A 7 -14.37 -3.72 -3.01
C ALA A 7 -15.24 -3.75 -4.27
N ARG A 8 -14.98 -2.84 -5.20
CA ARG A 8 -15.71 -2.72 -6.47
C ARG A 8 -15.49 -3.94 -7.34
N GLU A 9 -14.25 -4.41 -7.45
CA GLU A 9 -13.90 -5.61 -8.22
C GLU A 9 -14.66 -6.84 -7.70
N LEU A 10 -14.56 -7.13 -6.40
CA LEU A 10 -15.22 -8.29 -5.78
C LEU A 10 -16.74 -8.23 -5.90
N ARG A 11 -17.32 -7.03 -5.81
CA ARG A 11 -18.76 -6.79 -6.01
C ARG A 11 -19.16 -7.08 -7.46
N ASN A 12 -18.41 -6.55 -8.43
CA ASN A 12 -18.69 -6.74 -9.85
C ASN A 12 -18.50 -8.20 -10.30
N MET A 13 -17.46 -8.88 -9.81
CA MET A 13 -17.22 -10.31 -10.08
C MET A 13 -18.38 -11.21 -9.62
N ARG A 14 -19.11 -10.79 -8.58
CA ARG A 14 -20.29 -11.49 -8.05
C ARG A 14 -21.61 -10.98 -8.62
N GLY A 15 -21.58 -10.02 -9.55
CA GLY A 15 -22.79 -9.43 -10.14
C GLY A 15 -23.67 -8.67 -9.15
N LEU A 16 -23.10 -8.21 -8.03
CA LEU A 16 -23.86 -7.54 -6.96
C LEU A 16 -24.01 -6.04 -7.26
N THR A 17 -25.18 -5.48 -6.97
CA THR A 17 -25.36 -4.04 -6.88
C THR A 17 -24.83 -3.50 -5.54
N LEU A 18 -24.63 -2.19 -5.42
CA LEU A 18 -24.32 -1.57 -4.12
C LEU A 18 -25.44 -1.81 -3.10
N LYS A 19 -26.70 -1.95 -3.56
CA LYS A 19 -27.83 -2.27 -2.70
C LYS A 19 -27.74 -3.70 -2.16
N ASP A 20 -27.36 -4.66 -2.99
CA ASP A 20 -27.19 -6.06 -2.56
C ASP A 20 -26.05 -6.17 -1.54
N LEU A 21 -24.93 -5.49 -1.80
CA LEU A 21 -23.81 -5.44 -0.87
C LEU A 21 -24.20 -4.74 0.45
N SER A 22 -25.00 -3.68 0.38
CA SER A 22 -25.54 -3.01 1.57
C SER A 22 -26.40 -3.96 2.40
N THR A 23 -27.28 -4.74 1.76
CA THR A 23 -28.07 -5.76 2.45
C THR A 23 -27.20 -6.86 3.08
N ALA A 24 -26.15 -7.31 2.40
CA ALA A 24 -25.27 -8.36 2.90
C ALA A 24 -24.37 -7.91 4.06
N THR A 25 -24.00 -6.63 4.11
CA THR A 25 -23.03 -6.09 5.08
C THR A 25 -23.66 -5.29 6.21
N GLY A 26 -24.90 -4.82 6.04
CA GLY A 26 -25.54 -3.85 6.93
C GLY A 26 -24.96 -2.42 6.81
N LEU A 27 -24.02 -2.18 5.90
CA LEU A 27 -23.43 -0.86 5.65
C LEU A 27 -24.33 -0.02 4.74
N SER A 28 -24.30 1.30 4.92
CA SER A 28 -25.09 2.18 4.05
C SER A 28 -24.56 2.18 2.61
N ILE A 29 -25.45 2.29 1.64
CA ILE A 29 -25.08 2.40 0.21
C ILE A 29 -24.10 3.55 -0.01
N SER A 30 -24.31 4.70 0.63
CA SER A 30 -23.42 5.86 0.53
C SER A 30 -22.01 5.52 0.99
N TYR A 31 -21.88 4.88 2.15
CA TYR A 31 -20.58 4.52 2.71
C TYR A 31 -19.84 3.51 1.82
N LEU A 32 -20.53 2.48 1.33
CA LEU A 32 -19.97 1.54 0.35
C LEU A 32 -19.51 2.27 -0.93
N SER A 33 -20.29 3.25 -1.38
CA SER A 33 -19.97 4.07 -2.54
C SER A 33 -18.74 4.97 -2.30
N ASP A 34 -18.55 5.48 -1.09
CA ASP A 34 -17.39 6.27 -0.71
C ASP A 34 -16.13 5.40 -0.62
N ILE A 35 -16.24 4.17 -0.07
CA ILE A 35 -15.15 3.17 -0.05
C ILE A 35 -14.71 2.85 -1.47
N GLU A 36 -15.65 2.47 -2.35
CA GLU A 36 -15.32 2.10 -3.74
C GLU A 36 -14.74 3.27 -4.55
N ARG A 37 -14.89 4.52 -4.10
CA ARG A 37 -14.31 5.70 -4.76
C ARG A 37 -13.07 6.24 -4.05
N GLY A 38 -12.59 5.57 -2.99
CA GLY A 38 -11.44 6.02 -2.20
C GLY A 38 -11.68 7.33 -1.45
N ARG A 39 -12.94 7.70 -1.21
CA ARG A 39 -13.29 8.93 -0.44
C ARG A 39 -13.20 8.72 1.07
N THR A 40 -13.12 7.47 1.51
CA THR A 40 -12.98 7.10 2.91
C THR A 40 -12.16 5.84 3.04
N ILE A 41 -11.42 5.72 4.15
CA ILE A 41 -10.66 4.53 4.50
C ILE A 41 -11.51 3.72 5.49
N PRO A 42 -11.94 2.50 5.15
CA PRO A 42 -12.72 1.65 6.03
C PRO A 42 -11.89 1.12 7.19
N THR A 43 -12.53 0.92 8.34
CA THR A 43 -11.91 0.28 9.51
C THR A 43 -11.62 -1.20 9.24
N LEU A 44 -10.75 -1.81 10.06
CA LEU A 44 -10.52 -3.27 10.00
C LEU A 44 -11.82 -4.07 10.18
N SER A 45 -12.70 -3.66 11.09
CA SER A 45 -14.02 -4.30 11.28
C SER A 45 -14.91 -4.20 10.03
N THR A 46 -14.85 -3.08 9.32
CA THR A 46 -15.58 -2.89 8.05
C THR A 46 -15.01 -3.81 6.98
N LEU A 47 -13.69 -3.95 6.91
CA LEU A 47 -13.02 -4.84 5.97
C LEU A 47 -13.35 -6.31 6.24
N GLU A 48 -13.36 -6.74 7.50
CA GLU A 48 -13.81 -8.08 7.87
C GLU A 48 -15.27 -8.33 7.49
N THR A 49 -16.13 -7.32 7.64
CA THR A 49 -17.54 -7.40 7.23
C THR A 49 -17.68 -7.57 5.72
N LEU A 50 -16.90 -6.81 4.94
CA LEU A 50 -16.86 -6.94 3.47
C LEU A 50 -16.33 -8.31 3.04
N ALA A 51 -15.21 -8.76 3.61
CA ALA A 51 -14.63 -10.07 3.31
C ALA A 51 -15.63 -11.20 3.57
N LYS A 52 -16.32 -11.16 4.73
CA LYS A 52 -17.40 -12.09 5.06
C LYS A 52 -18.55 -12.04 4.06
N ALA A 53 -19.01 -10.85 3.66
CA ALA A 53 -20.07 -10.69 2.66
C ALA A 53 -19.68 -11.23 1.28
N PHE A 54 -18.39 -11.21 0.94
CA PHE A 54 -17.86 -11.81 -0.27
C PHE A 54 -17.53 -13.31 -0.11
N GLY A 55 -17.59 -13.87 1.10
CA GLY A 55 -17.27 -15.27 1.36
C GLY A 55 -15.77 -15.59 1.22
N ILE A 56 -14.89 -14.64 1.52
CA ILE A 56 -13.44 -14.81 1.47
C ILE A 56 -12.80 -14.43 2.82
N SER A 57 -11.55 -14.84 3.04
CA SER A 57 -10.81 -14.38 4.22
C SER A 57 -10.38 -12.91 4.08
N ILE A 58 -10.11 -12.25 5.21
CA ILE A 58 -9.54 -10.90 5.20
C ILE A 58 -8.18 -10.85 4.49
N THR A 59 -7.38 -11.91 4.62
CA THR A 59 -6.09 -12.06 3.94
C THR A 59 -6.27 -12.09 2.42
N ASP A 60 -7.24 -12.87 1.92
CA ASP A 60 -7.55 -12.92 0.49
C ASP A 60 -8.11 -11.59 -0.03
N TYR A 61 -8.89 -10.91 0.81
CA TYR A 61 -9.40 -9.58 0.49
C TYR A 61 -8.25 -8.59 0.26
N LEU A 62 -7.22 -8.62 1.10
CA LEU A 62 -6.07 -7.70 1.05
C LEU A 62 -4.92 -8.14 0.13
N THR A 63 -4.97 -9.36 -0.41
CA THR A 63 -3.91 -9.88 -1.28
C THR A 63 -3.82 -9.07 -2.58
N GLY A 64 -2.61 -8.63 -2.95
CA GLY A 64 -2.35 -7.87 -4.18
C GLY A 64 -2.90 -6.45 -4.19
N VAL A 65 -3.34 -5.96 -3.03
CA VAL A 65 -3.81 -4.59 -2.83
C VAL A 65 -2.62 -3.68 -2.53
N ASP A 66 -2.44 -2.67 -3.37
CA ASP A 66 -1.49 -1.59 -3.14
C ASP A 66 -2.16 -0.57 -2.21
N PHE A 67 -1.72 -0.54 -0.97
CA PHE A 67 -2.09 0.51 -0.03
C PHE A 67 -1.30 1.76 -0.41
N ALA A 68 -1.78 2.47 -1.43
CA ALA A 68 -1.25 3.76 -1.84
C ALA A 68 -1.64 4.88 -0.84
N GLY A 69 -1.41 4.64 0.45
CA GLY A 69 -1.24 5.71 1.42
C GLY A 69 0.13 6.34 1.20
N GLU A 70 0.26 7.63 1.51
CA GLU A 70 1.57 8.25 1.74
C GLU A 70 2.41 7.28 2.59
N GLN A 71 3.60 6.93 2.11
CA GLN A 71 4.51 6.13 2.92
C GLN A 71 4.85 6.96 4.15
N THR A 72 4.25 6.61 5.29
CA THR A 72 4.71 7.13 6.55
C THR A 72 6.11 6.57 6.78
N LEU A 73 7.01 7.35 7.38
CA LEU A 73 8.37 6.88 7.73
C LEU A 73 8.33 5.57 8.53
N ASP A 74 7.25 5.31 9.26
CA ASP A 74 7.02 4.09 10.03
C ASP A 74 6.72 2.83 9.19
N GLY A 75 6.34 3.00 7.91
CA GLY A 75 6.14 1.90 6.96
C GLY A 75 7.38 1.51 6.16
N LEU A 76 8.49 2.25 6.32
CA LEU A 76 9.72 1.97 5.59
C LEU A 76 10.42 0.70 6.11
N PRO A 77 11.11 -0.05 5.23
CA PRO A 77 12.05 -1.08 5.67
C PRO A 77 13.02 -0.51 6.70
N ALA A 78 13.28 -1.23 7.80
CA ALA A 78 14.08 -0.71 8.92
C ALA A 78 15.44 -0.13 8.48
N GLY A 79 16.18 -0.84 7.62
CA GLY A 79 17.45 -0.34 7.08
C GLY A 79 17.32 0.89 6.17
N LEU A 80 16.18 1.05 5.47
CA LEU A 80 15.91 2.26 4.68
C LEU A 80 15.54 3.43 5.60
N LYS A 81 14.76 3.18 6.66
CA LYS A 81 14.46 4.18 7.69
C LYS A 81 15.74 4.70 8.34
N ASP A 82 16.63 3.79 8.75
CA ASP A 82 17.94 4.15 9.35
C ASP A 82 18.84 4.97 8.40
N LEU A 83 18.67 4.82 7.08
CA LEU A 83 19.37 5.58 6.06
C LEU A 83 18.76 6.98 5.88
N VAL A 84 17.44 7.07 5.82
CA VAL A 84 16.70 8.34 5.68
C VAL A 84 16.88 9.24 6.91
N GLU A 85 16.96 8.65 8.11
CA GLU A 85 17.20 9.38 9.36
C GLU A 85 18.69 9.73 9.58
N ASP A 86 19.59 9.31 8.68
CA ASP A 86 21.00 9.66 8.76
C ASP A 86 21.24 11.12 8.37
N LYS A 87 21.81 11.90 9.29
CA LYS A 87 22.13 13.31 9.07
C LYS A 87 23.12 13.54 7.95
N ASP A 88 23.96 12.56 7.64
CA ASP A 88 24.91 12.64 6.53
C ASP A 88 24.20 12.63 5.16
N PHE A 89 22.95 12.15 5.10
CA PHE A 89 22.18 11.98 3.86
C PHE A 89 20.81 12.70 3.87
N GLU A 90 20.47 13.43 4.94
CA GLU A 90 19.17 14.10 5.14
C GLU A 90 18.79 15.05 4.00
N GLN A 91 19.77 15.68 3.34
CA GLN A 91 19.54 16.59 2.20
C GLN A 91 19.66 15.93 0.83
N GLU A 92 20.11 14.66 0.77
CA GLU A 92 20.39 13.94 -0.49
C GLU A 92 19.34 12.89 -0.84
N ILE A 93 18.63 12.36 0.17
CA ILE A 93 17.59 11.34 0.02
C ILE A 93 16.23 12.00 0.25
N ASP A 94 15.71 12.59 -0.81
CA ASP A 94 14.40 13.25 -0.82
C ASP A 94 13.23 12.25 -0.94
N GLU A 95 12.01 12.79 -0.96
CA GLU A 95 10.78 11.98 -1.07
C GLU A 95 10.75 11.10 -2.34
N HIS A 96 11.37 11.55 -3.43
CA HIS A 96 11.46 10.78 -4.66
C HIS A 96 12.30 9.52 -4.45
N TRP A 97 13.49 9.68 -3.85
CA TRP A 97 14.37 8.57 -3.52
C TRP A 97 13.74 7.60 -2.51
N ILE A 98 13.05 8.11 -1.49
CA ILE A 98 12.34 7.28 -0.51
C ILE A 98 11.29 6.40 -1.20
N ASN A 99 10.46 6.99 -2.07
CA ASN A 99 9.43 6.27 -2.81
C ASN A 99 10.00 5.24 -3.80
N LEU A 100 11.14 5.55 -4.43
CA LEU A 100 11.81 4.64 -5.35
C LEU A 100 12.40 3.45 -4.58
N LEU A 101 13.22 3.71 -3.57
CA LEU A 101 13.94 2.71 -2.81
C LEU A 101 12.99 1.76 -2.08
N SER A 102 11.92 2.26 -1.46
CA SER A 102 10.96 1.45 -0.71
C SER A 102 10.21 0.40 -1.55
N LYS A 103 10.14 0.60 -2.88
CA LYS A 103 9.47 -0.31 -3.82
C LYS A 103 10.41 -1.33 -4.47
N ILE A 104 11.72 -1.22 -4.30
CA ILE A 104 12.69 -2.09 -4.96
C ILE A 104 12.82 -3.43 -4.23
N GLU A 105 12.82 -4.52 -5.01
CA GLU A 105 13.17 -5.87 -4.56
C GLU A 105 14.30 -6.43 -5.44
N LEU A 106 15.40 -6.87 -4.82
CA LEU A 106 16.55 -7.45 -5.49
C LEU A 106 16.47 -8.98 -5.44
N ARG A 107 16.19 -9.59 -6.59
CA ARG A 107 16.06 -11.06 -6.74
C ARG A 107 15.10 -11.68 -5.72
N GLY A 108 13.96 -11.03 -5.48
CA GLY A 108 12.94 -11.47 -4.54
C GLY A 108 13.28 -11.24 -3.06
N SER A 109 14.35 -10.49 -2.77
CA SER A 109 14.73 -10.10 -1.42
C SER A 109 15.00 -8.60 -1.34
N ARG A 110 14.66 -7.99 -0.21
CA ARG A 110 14.99 -6.58 0.03
C ARG A 110 16.33 -6.47 0.75
N PRO A 111 17.07 -5.37 0.58
CA PRO A 111 18.19 -5.04 1.45
C PRO A 111 17.75 -5.07 2.92
N GLN A 112 18.54 -5.71 3.78
CA GLN A 112 18.20 -5.97 5.18
C GLN A 112 18.87 -4.98 6.15
N SER A 113 19.87 -4.23 5.69
CA SER A 113 20.65 -3.31 6.52
C SER A 113 20.79 -1.93 5.88
N LYS A 114 21.01 -0.90 6.71
CA LYS A 114 21.33 0.47 6.27
C LYS A 114 22.45 0.51 5.23
N ARG A 115 23.51 -0.28 5.44
CA ARG A 115 24.66 -0.35 4.52
C ARG A 115 24.26 -0.83 3.14
N GLU A 116 23.44 -1.89 3.05
CA GLU A 116 22.98 -2.42 1.76
C GLU A 116 22.03 -1.44 1.05
N TRP A 117 21.19 -0.73 1.81
CA TRP A 117 20.36 0.34 1.27
C TRP A 117 21.20 1.51 0.74
N LEU A 118 22.26 1.90 1.45
CA LEU A 118 23.19 2.95 1.03
C LEU A 118 23.93 2.54 -0.25
N GLU A 119 24.43 1.30 -0.33
CA GLU A 119 25.07 0.78 -1.53
C GLU A 119 24.12 0.85 -2.74
N LEU A 120 22.87 0.42 -2.56
CA LEU A 120 21.84 0.50 -3.59
C LEU A 120 21.57 1.95 -4.03
N TYR A 121 21.39 2.87 -3.08
CA TYR A 121 21.19 4.29 -3.36
C TYR A 121 22.34 4.87 -4.20
N LEU A 122 23.60 4.67 -3.76
CA LEU A 122 24.78 5.19 -4.46
C LEU A 122 24.92 4.62 -5.88
N HIS A 123 24.59 3.33 -6.06
CA HIS A 123 24.58 2.70 -7.37
C HIS A 123 23.52 3.32 -8.29
N LEU A 124 22.29 3.49 -7.81
CA LEU A 124 21.21 4.09 -8.58
C LEU A 124 21.49 5.54 -8.92
N ARG A 125 21.96 6.33 -7.94
CA ARG A 125 22.32 7.74 -8.13
C ARG A 125 23.37 7.90 -9.23
N ARG A 126 24.39 7.04 -9.25
CA ARG A 126 25.41 7.00 -10.31
C ARG A 126 24.83 6.63 -11.68
N ILE A 127 23.85 5.73 -11.73
CA ILE A 127 23.19 5.32 -12.98
C ILE A 127 22.33 6.46 -13.56
N PHE A 128 21.61 7.19 -12.70
CA PHE A 128 20.75 8.31 -13.12
C PHE A 128 21.52 9.60 -13.38
N GLY A 129 22.80 9.69 -13.01
CA GLY A 129 23.65 10.84 -13.30
C GLY A 129 23.38 12.04 -12.41
N GLU A 130 22.75 11.82 -11.25
CA GLU A 130 22.49 12.85 -10.23
C GLU A 130 23.74 12.97 -9.34
N GLY A 131 24.73 13.72 -9.82
CA GLY A 131 25.97 14.02 -9.11
C GLY A 131 25.83 15.23 -8.21
#